data_AF-A0A150RXJ9-F1
#
_entry.id   AF-A0A150RXJ9-F1
#
_cell.length_a   1.000
_cell.length_b   1.000
_cell.length_c   1.000
_cell.angle_alpha   90.00
_cell.angle_beta   90.00
_cell.angle_gamma   90.00
#
_symmetry.space_group_name_H-M   'P 1'
#
loop_
_entity.id
_entity.type
_entity.pdbx_description
1 polymer ?
#
loop_
_entity_poly.entity_id
_entity_poly.type
_entity_poly.pdbx_seq_one_letter_code
_entity_poly.pdbx_strand_id
1 'polypeptide(L)'
;MDLDLVAQRLAPILHKLGTETLPVAMEVVGHVGHEPLRRALLGHLERTLPGHEEGVVDALMTLDLDVARPILKMFAASRTQGALGALKRLSGCANAALRCEAIAHLATSPEQIRDELLSLAESAPPEVRVAALRTLAHHQVRAAGPLLVRRVQDSSFHQLTLDERREFLGALYTLNPARGESVAVELLQRHGLLADDAAEQTRCLSAELLGREARSQEALDAALAASKRRPWNSQALRDAASAAAEAIAGRLGKRISTVGDLP
;
A
#
# COMPACT_ATOMS: atom_id res chain seq x y z
N MET A 1 -7.27 12.87 31.21
CA MET A 1 -7.03 14.14 30.48
C MET A 1 -7.72 14.00 29.14
N ASP A 2 -8.62 14.92 28.81
CA ASP A 2 -9.34 14.91 27.53
C ASP A 2 -8.43 15.53 26.44
N LEU A 3 -7.82 14.67 25.63
CA LEU A 3 -6.87 15.09 24.59
C LEU A 3 -7.56 15.78 23.41
N ASP A 4 -8.85 15.55 23.20
CA ASP A 4 -9.64 16.21 22.16
C ASP A 4 -9.88 17.66 22.53
N LEU A 5 -10.27 17.89 23.78
CA LEU A 5 -10.41 19.24 24.32
C LEU A 5 -9.07 19.98 24.30
N VAL A 6 -7.96 19.31 24.65
CA VAL A 6 -6.62 19.90 24.55
C VAL A 6 -6.29 20.29 23.12
N ALA A 7 -6.52 19.42 22.13
CA ALA A 7 -6.27 19.72 20.72
C ALA A 7 -7.08 20.94 20.24
N GLN A 8 -8.35 20.99 20.60
CA GLN A 8 -9.23 22.12 20.25
C GLN A 8 -8.75 23.44 20.84
N ARG A 9 -8.27 23.43 22.09
CA ARG A 9 -7.75 24.62 22.78
C ARG A 9 -6.34 25.01 22.34
N LEU A 10 -5.55 24.05 21.87
CA LEU A 10 -4.19 24.27 21.39
C LEU A 10 -4.17 24.91 20.00
N ALA A 11 -5.11 24.57 19.11
CA ALA A 11 -5.20 25.12 17.76
C ALA A 11 -5.13 26.67 17.68
N PRO A 12 -5.91 27.46 18.44
CA PRO A 12 -5.80 28.93 18.41
C PRO A 12 -4.47 29.45 18.99
N ILE A 13 -3.81 28.70 19.88
CA ILE A 13 -2.49 29.06 20.41
C ILE A 13 -1.45 28.85 19.31
N LEU A 14 -1.44 27.69 18.66
CA LEU A 14 -0.56 27.38 17.53
C LEU A 14 -0.75 28.37 16.37
N HIS A 15 -1.95 28.93 16.21
CA HIS A 15 -2.20 29.95 15.20
C HIS A 15 -1.41 31.25 15.44
N LYS A 16 -1.08 31.57 16.70
CA LYS A 16 -0.29 32.74 17.07
C LYS A 16 1.22 32.52 17.00
N LEU A 17 1.67 31.26 16.88
CA LEU A 17 3.08 30.93 16.73
C LEU A 17 3.53 31.16 15.29
N GLY A 18 4.75 31.65 15.12
CA GLY A 18 5.38 31.92 13.83
C GLY A 18 6.35 30.82 13.39
N THR A 19 7.16 31.16 12.39
CA THR A 19 8.09 30.25 11.72
C THR A 19 9.28 29.84 12.60
N GLU A 20 9.54 30.58 13.68
CA GLU A 20 10.54 30.24 14.70
C GLU A 20 10.27 28.88 15.38
N THR A 21 9.02 28.43 15.37
CA THR A 21 8.62 27.15 15.96
C THR A 21 8.65 25.96 14.99
N LEU A 22 8.96 26.21 13.70
CA LEU A 22 8.94 25.20 12.65
C LEU A 22 9.87 23.99 12.93
N PRO A 23 11.15 24.17 13.37
CA PRO A 23 12.01 23.03 13.67
C PRO A 23 11.44 22.14 14.78
N VAL A 24 10.89 22.76 15.83
CA VAL A 24 10.28 22.04 16.97
C VAL A 24 9.00 21.32 16.53
N ALA A 25 8.17 21.96 15.71
CA ALA A 25 6.96 21.34 15.18
C ALA A 25 7.31 20.11 14.31
N MET A 26 8.36 20.19 13.49
CA MET A 26 8.85 19.07 12.68
C MET A 26 9.45 17.93 13.50
N GLU A 27 10.14 18.23 14.61
CA GLU A 27 10.66 17.22 15.53
C GLU A 27 9.52 16.48 16.25
N VAL A 28 8.50 17.22 16.69
CA VAL A 28 7.44 16.66 17.54
C VAL A 28 6.35 15.95 16.73
N VAL A 29 6.06 16.36 15.48
CA VAL A 29 4.92 15.82 14.71
C VAL A 29 4.97 14.29 14.55
N GLY A 30 6.18 13.71 14.40
CA GLY A 30 6.38 12.26 14.32
C GLY A 30 6.07 11.50 15.61
N HIS A 31 6.13 12.17 16.76
CA HIS A 31 5.93 11.57 18.08
C HIS A 31 4.47 11.66 18.56
N VAL A 32 3.61 12.39 17.85
CA VAL A 32 2.22 12.60 18.26
C VAL A 32 1.31 11.48 17.75
N GLY A 33 1.04 10.52 18.64
CA GLY A 33 0.11 9.42 18.38
C GLY A 33 -1.37 9.82 18.34
N HIS A 34 -1.75 10.90 19.02
CA HIS A 34 -3.15 11.37 19.08
C HIS A 34 -3.53 12.17 17.83
N GLU A 35 -4.39 11.60 16.99
CA GLU A 35 -4.75 12.13 15.67
C GLU A 35 -5.25 13.59 15.69
N PRO A 36 -6.16 14.02 16.58
CA PRO A 36 -6.56 15.43 16.69
C PRO A 36 -5.42 16.39 17.04
N LEU A 37 -4.46 15.96 17.87
CA LEU A 37 -3.29 16.79 18.20
C LEU A 37 -2.34 16.88 17.01
N ARG A 38 -2.10 15.77 16.32
CA ARG A 38 -1.30 15.74 15.08
C ARG A 38 -1.91 16.64 14.01
N ARG A 39 -3.25 16.62 13.87
CA ARG A 39 -3.96 17.50 12.94
C ARG A 39 -3.79 18.99 13.28
N ALA A 40 -3.85 19.35 14.56
CA ALA A 40 -3.61 20.72 14.99
C ALA A 40 -2.17 21.18 14.67
N LEU A 41 -1.17 20.32 14.86
CA LEU A 41 0.22 20.59 14.48
C LEU A 41 0.40 20.69 12.96
N LEU A 42 -0.19 19.78 12.18
CA LEU A 42 -0.15 19.84 10.72
C LEU A 42 -0.79 21.13 10.18
N GLY A 43 -1.88 21.61 10.78
CA GLY A 43 -2.48 22.90 10.44
C GLY A 43 -1.61 24.11 10.82
N HIS A 44 -0.75 23.99 11.83
CA HIS A 44 0.28 24.98 12.09
C HIS A 44 1.36 24.95 11.00
N LEU A 45 1.89 23.77 10.68
CA LEU A 45 2.90 23.56 9.64
C LEU A 45 2.42 24.09 8.28
N GLU A 46 1.18 23.80 7.87
CA GLU A 46 0.61 24.27 6.60
C GLU A 46 0.72 25.79 6.40
N ARG A 47 0.64 26.57 7.49
CA ARG A 47 0.76 28.03 7.44
C ARG A 47 2.20 28.53 7.47
N THR A 48 3.09 27.85 8.21
CA THR A 48 4.44 28.34 8.51
C THR A 48 5.53 27.77 7.61
N LEU A 49 5.24 26.67 6.91
CA LEU A 49 6.17 25.96 6.05
C LEU A 49 6.43 26.62 4.68
N PRO A 50 5.51 27.37 4.05
CA PRO A 50 5.81 28.11 2.82
C PRO A 50 7.00 29.07 2.98
N GLY A 51 7.99 28.95 2.08
CA GLY A 51 9.24 29.72 2.14
C GLY A 51 10.33 29.12 3.03
N HIS A 52 10.04 28.04 3.75
CA HIS A 52 10.96 27.34 4.65
C HIS A 52 11.13 25.85 4.29
N GLU A 53 10.74 25.45 3.08
CA GLU A 53 10.63 24.04 2.68
C GLU A 53 11.98 23.31 2.69
N GLU A 54 13.04 23.94 2.19
CA GLU A 54 14.39 23.37 2.17
C GLU A 54 14.93 23.08 3.58
N GLY A 55 14.55 23.90 4.57
CA GLY A 55 15.02 23.80 5.94
C GLY A 55 14.42 22.62 6.73
N VAL A 56 13.35 22.00 6.22
CA VAL A 56 12.68 20.87 6.90
C VAL A 56 12.89 19.53 6.20
N VAL A 57 13.62 19.50 5.08
CA VAL A 57 13.85 18.28 4.28
C VAL A 57 14.57 17.20 5.09
N ASP A 58 15.59 17.56 5.85
CA ASP A 58 16.35 16.59 6.65
C ASP A 58 15.51 15.95 7.75
N ALA A 59 14.60 16.73 8.37
CA ALA A 59 13.64 16.20 9.33
C ALA A 59 12.65 15.24 8.64
N LEU A 60 12.18 15.55 7.43
CA LEU A 60 11.28 14.68 6.67
C LEU A 60 11.90 13.33 6.33
N MET A 61 13.21 13.27 6.08
CA MET A 61 13.90 12.03 5.71
C MET A 61 13.87 10.96 6.80
N THR A 62 13.64 11.34 8.06
CA THR A 62 13.56 10.43 9.20
C THR A 62 12.14 10.13 9.67
N LEU A 63 11.13 10.80 9.10
CA LEU A 63 9.72 10.57 9.46
C LEU A 63 9.17 9.31 8.80
N ASP A 64 8.21 8.70 9.50
CA ASP A 64 7.35 7.68 8.92
C ASP A 64 6.49 8.27 7.80
N LEU A 65 6.24 7.46 6.76
CA LEU A 65 5.55 7.90 5.55
C LEU A 65 4.17 8.50 5.85
N ASP A 66 3.42 7.92 6.79
CA ASP A 66 2.07 8.38 7.12
C ASP A 66 2.06 9.80 7.71
N VAL A 67 3.13 10.18 8.42
CA VAL A 67 3.32 11.54 8.94
C VAL A 67 3.87 12.47 7.87
N ALA A 68 4.74 11.97 6.99
CA ALA A 68 5.34 12.75 5.92
C ALA A 68 4.35 13.09 4.79
N ARG A 69 3.40 12.19 4.45
CA ARG A 69 2.43 12.37 3.34
C ARG A 69 1.68 13.70 3.37
N PRO A 70 1.06 14.15 4.49
CA PRO A 70 0.43 15.47 4.55
C PRO A 70 1.38 16.61 4.22
N ILE A 71 2.65 16.53 4.65
CA ILE A 71 3.65 17.58 4.42
C ILE A 71 4.12 17.58 2.96
N LEU A 72 4.34 16.41 2.37
CA LEU A 72 4.64 16.27 0.94
C LEU A 72 3.50 16.85 0.07
N LYS A 73 2.25 16.62 0.47
CA LYS A 73 1.08 17.21 -0.18
C LYS A 73 1.08 18.74 -0.08
N MET A 74 1.51 19.32 1.06
CA MET A 74 1.67 20.77 1.20
C MET A 74 2.73 21.32 0.23
N PHE A 75 3.87 20.64 0.09
CA PHE A 75 4.89 21.00 -0.91
C PHE A 75 4.34 20.96 -2.35
N ALA A 76 3.65 19.88 -2.70
CA ALA A 76 3.07 19.72 -4.03
C ALA A 76 2.01 20.80 -4.33
N ALA A 77 1.25 21.23 -3.33
CA ALA A 77 0.22 22.26 -3.45
C ALA A 77 0.80 23.67 -3.56
N SER A 78 1.87 23.99 -2.82
CA SER A 78 2.44 25.35 -2.81
C SER A 78 3.16 25.71 -4.10
N ARG A 79 3.79 24.72 -4.77
CA ARG A 79 4.55 24.88 -6.03
C ARG A 79 5.62 25.98 -5.98
N THR A 80 6.09 26.32 -4.78
CA THR A 80 7.22 27.24 -4.62
C THR A 80 8.50 26.59 -5.15
N GLN A 81 9.52 27.38 -5.51
CA GLN A 81 10.80 26.80 -5.93
C GLN A 81 11.45 25.97 -4.81
N GLY A 82 11.29 26.39 -3.55
CA GLY A 82 11.74 25.64 -2.38
C GLY A 82 11.00 24.31 -2.22
N ALA A 83 9.67 24.29 -2.39
CA ALA A 83 8.90 23.05 -2.32
C ALA A 83 9.27 22.06 -3.44
N LEU A 84 9.48 22.55 -4.66
CA LEU A 84 9.94 21.72 -5.77
C LEU A 84 11.37 21.21 -5.56
N GLY A 85 12.26 22.04 -5.00
CA GLY A 85 13.61 21.65 -4.61
C GLY A 85 13.62 20.57 -3.53
N ALA A 86 12.81 20.76 -2.49
CA ALA A 86 12.60 19.79 -1.42
C ALA A 86 12.10 18.44 -1.95
N LEU A 87 11.05 18.44 -2.79
CA LEU A 87 10.53 17.22 -3.41
C LEU A 87 11.58 16.52 -4.27
N LYS A 88 12.38 17.26 -5.07
CA LYS A 88 13.49 16.69 -5.85
C LYS A 88 14.58 16.05 -4.98
N ARG A 89 14.87 16.64 -3.81
CA ARG A 89 15.80 16.04 -2.84
C ARG A 89 15.23 14.75 -2.26
N LEU A 90 13.95 14.75 -1.91
CA LEU A 90 13.25 13.59 -1.35
C LEU A 90 13.09 12.46 -2.38
N SER A 91 12.91 12.75 -3.67
CA SER A 91 12.92 11.74 -4.75
C SER A 91 14.29 11.06 -4.94
N GLY A 92 15.34 11.54 -4.27
CA GLY A 92 16.67 10.91 -4.25
C GLY A 92 17.04 10.28 -2.91
N CYS A 93 16.17 10.30 -1.90
CA CYS A 93 16.54 9.86 -0.55
C CYS A 93 16.63 8.32 -0.43
N ALA A 94 17.32 7.86 0.63
CA ALA A 94 17.49 6.43 0.89
C ALA A 94 16.17 5.72 1.29
N ASN A 95 15.26 6.44 1.95
CA ASN A 95 13.95 5.90 2.33
C ASN A 95 13.10 5.66 1.07
N ALA A 96 12.93 4.39 0.69
CA ALA A 96 12.24 4.00 -0.54
C ALA A 96 10.79 4.47 -0.60
N ALA A 97 10.08 4.43 0.53
CA ALA A 97 8.69 4.88 0.66
C ALA A 97 8.57 6.38 0.41
N LEU A 98 9.38 7.18 1.12
CA LEU A 98 9.38 8.63 0.98
C LEU A 98 9.80 9.06 -0.44
N ARG A 99 10.79 8.35 -0.99
CA ARG A 99 11.25 8.56 -2.38
C ARG A 99 10.12 8.37 -3.40
N CYS A 100 9.39 7.27 -3.34
CA CYS A 100 8.31 6.99 -4.29
C CYS A 100 7.17 8.01 -4.14
N GLU A 101 6.84 8.41 -2.92
CA GLU A 101 5.81 9.42 -2.66
C GLU A 101 6.21 10.80 -3.21
N ALA A 102 7.48 11.20 -3.04
CA ALA A 102 8.00 12.43 -3.60
C ALA A 102 8.00 12.42 -5.14
N ILE A 103 8.34 11.28 -5.76
CA ILE A 103 8.23 11.06 -7.21
C ILE A 103 6.78 11.28 -7.67
N ALA A 104 5.80 10.68 -7.00
CA ALA A 104 4.39 10.84 -7.34
C ALA A 104 3.93 12.31 -7.25
N HIS A 105 4.46 13.08 -6.29
CA HIS A 105 4.15 14.50 -6.14
C HIS A 105 4.88 15.42 -7.13
N LEU A 106 6.04 15.01 -7.67
CA LEU A 106 6.75 15.74 -8.72
C LEU A 106 6.14 15.54 -10.10
N ALA A 107 5.47 14.41 -10.31
CA ALA A 107 4.84 14.09 -11.58
C ALA A 107 3.79 15.14 -11.97
N THR A 108 3.82 15.53 -13.24
CA THR A 108 2.94 16.56 -13.81
C THR A 108 1.67 15.98 -14.43
N SER A 109 1.61 14.66 -14.61
CA SER A 109 0.44 13.94 -15.10
C SER A 109 0.30 12.56 -14.46
N PRO A 110 -0.91 11.97 -14.43
CA PRO A 110 -1.13 10.60 -13.98
C PRO A 110 -0.33 9.56 -14.78
N GLU A 111 -0.10 9.81 -16.08
CA GLU A 111 0.71 8.96 -16.95
C GLU A 111 2.18 8.96 -16.50
N GLN A 112 2.70 10.13 -16.10
CA GLN A 112 4.05 10.23 -15.57
C GLN A 112 4.20 9.47 -14.24
N ILE A 113 3.21 9.56 -13.34
CA ILE A 113 3.19 8.76 -12.09
C ILE A 113 3.26 7.27 -12.44
N ARG A 114 2.41 6.82 -13.37
CA ARG A 114 2.38 5.43 -13.83
C ARG A 114 3.75 5.00 -14.34
N ASP A 115 4.33 5.75 -15.27
CA ASP A 115 5.55 5.36 -15.97
C ASP A 115 6.76 5.32 -15.02
N GLU A 116 6.91 6.34 -14.17
CA GLU A 116 8.01 6.40 -13.20
C GLU A 116 7.91 5.29 -12.14
N LEU A 117 6.72 5.11 -11.53
CA LEU A 117 6.55 4.11 -10.47
C LEU A 117 6.56 2.68 -11.01
N LEU A 118 6.06 2.42 -12.23
CA LEU A 118 6.18 1.09 -12.82
C LEU A 118 7.62 0.74 -13.18
N SER A 119 8.37 1.69 -13.72
CA SER A 119 9.80 1.48 -13.96
C SER A 119 10.53 1.06 -12.68
N LEU A 120 10.21 1.71 -11.56
CA LEU A 120 10.72 1.33 -10.24
C LEU A 120 10.23 -0.05 -9.80
N ALA A 121 8.94 -0.34 -9.95
CA ALA A 121 8.34 -1.62 -9.57
C ALA A 121 8.90 -2.83 -10.34
N GLU A 122 9.46 -2.62 -11.54
CA GLU A 122 10.02 -3.69 -12.37
C GLU A 122 11.52 -3.90 -12.15
N SER A 123 12.29 -2.81 -12.04
CA SER A 123 13.76 -2.87 -12.19
C SER A 123 14.55 -2.52 -10.93
N ALA A 124 13.92 -1.88 -9.94
CA ALA A 124 14.62 -1.42 -8.74
C ALA A 124 14.88 -2.58 -7.74
N PRO A 125 15.68 -2.36 -6.68
CA PRO A 125 15.83 -3.32 -5.59
C PRO A 125 14.50 -3.62 -4.88
N PRO A 126 14.37 -4.78 -4.19
CA PRO A 126 13.10 -5.27 -3.63
C PRO A 126 12.32 -4.23 -2.79
N GLU A 127 12.99 -3.55 -1.87
CA GLU A 127 12.35 -2.53 -1.00
C GLU A 127 11.72 -1.38 -1.80
N VAL A 128 12.36 -1.00 -2.91
CA VAL A 128 11.91 0.06 -3.81
C VAL A 128 10.74 -0.40 -4.65
N ARG A 129 10.77 -1.65 -5.12
CA ARG A 129 9.65 -2.24 -5.85
C ARG A 129 8.39 -2.27 -5.00
N VAL A 130 8.51 -2.72 -3.76
CA VAL A 130 7.42 -2.72 -2.77
C VAL A 130 6.89 -1.30 -2.53
N ALA A 131 7.78 -0.33 -2.28
CA ALA A 131 7.38 1.06 -2.07
C ALA A 131 6.64 1.65 -3.28
N ALA A 132 7.12 1.38 -4.50
CA ALA A 132 6.47 1.84 -5.73
C ALA A 132 5.08 1.23 -5.92
N LEU A 133 4.90 -0.06 -5.67
CA LEU A 133 3.59 -0.75 -5.74
C LEU A 133 2.58 -0.16 -4.76
N ARG A 134 3.00 0.09 -3.51
CA ARG A 134 2.17 0.75 -2.50
C ARG A 134 1.81 2.18 -2.90
N THR A 135 2.75 2.89 -3.50
CA THR A 135 2.52 4.27 -3.98
C THR A 135 1.54 4.30 -5.15
N LEU A 136 1.66 3.38 -6.12
CA LEU A 136 0.69 3.21 -7.21
C LEU A 136 -0.72 2.96 -6.67
N ALA A 137 -0.85 2.06 -5.69
CA ALA A 137 -2.11 1.74 -5.04
C ALA A 137 -2.70 2.93 -4.27
N HIS A 138 -1.87 3.66 -3.52
CA HIS A 138 -2.29 4.83 -2.77
C HIS A 138 -2.83 5.94 -3.68
N HIS A 139 -2.11 6.24 -4.76
CA HIS A 139 -2.49 7.27 -5.74
C HIS A 139 -3.53 6.76 -6.76
N GLN A 140 -4.04 5.53 -6.61
CA GLN A 140 -5.09 4.95 -7.45
C GLN A 140 -4.76 4.98 -8.96
N VAL A 141 -3.52 4.66 -9.32
CA VAL A 141 -3.01 4.73 -10.69
C VAL A 141 -3.50 3.53 -11.52
N ARG A 142 -4.80 3.52 -11.86
CA ARG A 142 -5.48 2.37 -12.50
C ARG A 142 -4.87 1.93 -13.83
N ALA A 143 -4.25 2.86 -14.55
CA ALA A 143 -3.57 2.59 -15.81
C ALA A 143 -2.39 1.59 -15.66
N ALA A 144 -1.88 1.38 -14.45
CA ALA A 144 -0.87 0.35 -14.17
C ALA A 144 -1.43 -1.09 -14.18
N GLY A 145 -2.75 -1.26 -14.03
CA GLY A 145 -3.41 -2.56 -13.87
C GLY A 145 -3.02 -3.61 -14.94
N PRO A 146 -3.14 -3.32 -16.25
CA PRO A 146 -2.77 -4.28 -17.30
C PRO A 146 -1.32 -4.75 -17.24
N LEU A 147 -0.39 -3.86 -16.86
CA LEU A 147 1.04 -4.18 -16.75
C LEU A 147 1.32 -5.04 -15.52
N LEU A 148 0.64 -4.78 -14.40
CA LEU A 148 0.69 -5.64 -13.20
C LEU A 148 0.13 -7.04 -13.49
N VAL A 149 -0.97 -7.16 -14.23
CA VAL A 149 -1.50 -8.47 -14.66
C VAL A 149 -0.46 -9.24 -15.46
N ARG A 150 0.15 -8.59 -16.47
CA ARG A 150 1.19 -9.21 -17.28
C ARG A 150 2.36 -9.68 -16.42
N ARG A 151 2.80 -8.87 -15.45
CA ARG A 151 3.90 -9.22 -14.55
C ARG A 151 3.58 -10.41 -13.66
N VAL A 152 2.37 -10.49 -13.12
CA VAL A 152 1.91 -11.60 -12.26
C VAL A 152 1.77 -12.91 -13.05
N GLN A 153 1.40 -12.84 -14.33
CA GLN A 153 1.25 -14.02 -15.19
C GLN A 153 2.58 -14.54 -15.76
N ASP A 154 3.65 -13.75 -15.68
CA ASP A 154 4.98 -14.13 -16.17
C ASP A 154 5.60 -15.24 -15.29
N SER A 155 6.29 -16.20 -15.91
CA SER A 155 6.94 -17.31 -15.17
C SER A 155 8.01 -16.84 -14.18
N SER A 156 8.66 -15.70 -14.44
CA SER A 156 9.64 -15.11 -13.53
C SER A 156 9.01 -14.46 -12.29
N PHE A 157 7.69 -14.35 -12.21
CA PHE A 157 7.00 -13.83 -11.03
C PHE A 157 7.32 -14.65 -9.76
N HIS A 158 7.49 -15.96 -9.91
CA HIS A 158 7.83 -16.86 -8.80
C HIS A 158 9.28 -16.66 -8.28
N GLN A 159 10.13 -15.95 -9.02
CA GLN A 159 11.49 -15.60 -8.60
C GLN A 159 11.52 -14.40 -7.64
N LEU A 160 10.42 -13.65 -7.54
CA LEU A 160 10.29 -12.56 -6.58
C LEU A 160 10.20 -13.10 -5.15
N THR A 161 10.60 -12.29 -4.18
CA THR A 161 10.38 -12.62 -2.77
C THR A 161 8.89 -12.70 -2.45
N LEU A 162 8.54 -13.36 -1.33
CA LEU A 162 7.15 -13.52 -0.91
C LEU A 162 6.46 -12.15 -0.69
N ASP A 163 7.18 -11.19 -0.12
CA ASP A 163 6.67 -9.85 0.16
C ASP A 163 6.38 -9.09 -1.13
N GLU A 164 7.27 -9.17 -2.11
CA GLU A 164 7.04 -8.57 -3.43
C GLU A 164 5.82 -9.17 -4.12
N ARG A 165 5.69 -10.49 -4.12
CA ARG A 165 4.52 -11.17 -4.71
C ARG A 165 3.23 -10.71 -4.03
N ARG A 166 3.23 -10.58 -2.69
CA ARG A 166 2.08 -10.07 -1.93
C ARG A 166 1.72 -8.65 -2.33
N GLU A 167 2.70 -7.77 -2.48
CA GLU A 167 2.48 -6.36 -2.85
C GLU A 167 2.02 -6.21 -4.30
N PHE A 168 2.52 -7.02 -5.23
CA PHE A 168 2.03 -7.05 -6.61
C PHE A 168 0.55 -7.45 -6.68
N LEU A 169 0.16 -8.53 -5.99
CA LEU A 169 -1.22 -8.99 -5.95
C LEU A 169 -2.13 -7.97 -5.24
N GLY A 170 -1.67 -7.40 -4.12
CA GLY A 170 -2.40 -6.36 -3.38
C GLY A 170 -2.60 -5.08 -4.18
N ALA A 171 -1.57 -4.60 -4.88
CA ALA A 171 -1.67 -3.43 -5.76
C ALA A 171 -2.62 -3.69 -6.94
N LEU A 172 -2.52 -4.86 -7.58
CA LEU A 172 -3.43 -5.24 -8.67
C LEU A 172 -4.89 -5.25 -8.18
N TYR A 173 -5.16 -5.85 -7.02
CA TYR A 173 -6.50 -5.89 -6.45
C TYR A 173 -7.02 -4.49 -6.09
N THR A 174 -6.18 -3.65 -5.48
CA THR A 174 -6.55 -2.28 -5.11
C THR A 174 -6.91 -1.43 -6.34
N LEU A 175 -6.15 -1.57 -7.42
CA LEU A 175 -6.33 -0.78 -8.65
C LEU A 175 -7.44 -1.32 -9.56
N ASN A 176 -7.66 -2.63 -9.55
CA ASN A 176 -8.71 -3.30 -10.31
C ASN A 176 -9.23 -4.53 -9.56
N PRO A 177 -10.21 -4.36 -8.64
CA PRO A 177 -10.68 -5.45 -7.78
C PRO A 177 -11.21 -6.65 -8.55
N ALA A 178 -12.02 -6.44 -9.58
CA ALA A 178 -12.59 -7.54 -10.38
C ALA A 178 -11.49 -8.35 -11.08
N ARG A 179 -10.49 -7.67 -11.69
CA ARG A 179 -9.39 -8.37 -12.34
C ARG A 179 -8.44 -9.01 -11.35
N GLY A 180 -8.15 -8.34 -10.23
CA GLY A 180 -7.30 -8.89 -9.16
C GLY A 180 -7.89 -10.13 -8.53
N GLU A 181 -9.21 -10.17 -8.30
CA GLU A 181 -9.93 -11.35 -7.83
C GLU A 181 -9.81 -12.49 -8.85
N SER A 182 -10.12 -12.23 -10.12
CA SER A 182 -10.00 -13.22 -11.20
C SER A 182 -8.58 -13.79 -11.33
N VAL A 183 -7.54 -12.96 -11.25
CA VAL A 183 -6.14 -13.42 -11.28
C VAL A 183 -5.78 -14.24 -10.04
N ALA A 184 -6.23 -13.83 -8.85
CA ALA A 184 -5.99 -14.59 -7.63
C ALA A 184 -6.69 -15.95 -7.65
N VAL A 185 -7.90 -16.05 -8.22
CA VAL A 185 -8.59 -17.31 -8.47
C VAL A 185 -7.80 -18.20 -9.43
N GLU A 186 -7.36 -17.66 -10.57
CA GLU A 186 -6.54 -18.37 -11.56
C GLU A 186 -5.26 -18.94 -10.90
N LEU A 187 -4.55 -18.12 -10.14
CA LEU A 187 -3.33 -18.53 -9.44
C LEU A 187 -3.60 -19.61 -8.39
N LEU A 188 -4.65 -19.47 -7.58
CA LEU A 188 -5.02 -20.46 -6.56
C LEU A 188 -5.32 -21.83 -7.17
N GLN A 189 -6.00 -21.84 -8.32
CA GLN A 189 -6.38 -23.05 -9.04
C GLN A 189 -5.22 -23.67 -9.83
N ARG A 190 -4.18 -22.89 -10.16
CA ARG A 190 -3.03 -23.37 -10.93
C ARG A 190 -2.24 -24.41 -10.13
N HIS A 191 -2.02 -25.59 -10.71
CA HIS A 191 -1.15 -26.62 -10.15
C HIS A 191 -0.32 -27.31 -11.24
N GLY A 192 0.95 -27.58 -10.93
CA GLY A 192 1.85 -28.34 -11.79
C GLY A 192 1.74 -29.85 -11.55
N LEU A 193 2.36 -30.63 -12.43
CA LEU A 193 2.56 -32.07 -12.22
C LEU A 193 3.63 -32.37 -11.16
N LEU A 194 4.52 -31.40 -10.91
CA LEU A 194 5.62 -31.49 -9.95
C LEU A 194 5.40 -30.46 -8.84
N ALA A 195 5.91 -30.76 -7.65
CA ALA A 195 5.91 -29.83 -6.53
C ALA A 195 6.85 -28.65 -6.84
N ASP A 196 6.32 -27.44 -6.75
CA ASP A 196 7.06 -26.18 -6.84
C ASP A 196 6.66 -25.33 -5.63
N ASP A 197 7.59 -25.21 -4.67
CA ASP A 197 7.35 -24.46 -3.43
C ASP A 197 7.06 -22.98 -3.69
N ALA A 198 7.66 -22.39 -4.73
CA ALA A 198 7.43 -20.99 -5.06
C ALA A 198 6.03 -20.78 -5.66
N ALA A 199 5.57 -21.70 -6.51
CA ALA A 199 4.20 -21.70 -7.00
C ALA A 199 3.21 -21.93 -5.85
N GLU A 200 3.49 -22.87 -4.95
CA GLU A 200 2.63 -23.17 -3.79
C GLU A 200 2.52 -21.97 -2.83
N GLN A 201 3.62 -21.27 -2.56
CA GLN A 201 3.60 -20.01 -1.81
C GLN A 201 2.70 -18.95 -2.46
N THR A 202 2.76 -18.81 -3.80
CA THR A 202 1.89 -17.88 -4.54
C THR A 202 0.41 -18.28 -4.44
N ARG A 203 0.11 -19.59 -4.41
CA ARG A 203 -1.26 -20.08 -4.17
C ARG A 203 -1.75 -19.73 -2.77
N CYS A 204 -0.91 -19.89 -1.75
CA CYS A 204 -1.24 -19.47 -0.38
C CYS A 204 -1.54 -17.97 -0.31
N LEU A 205 -0.67 -17.12 -0.91
CA LEU A 205 -0.89 -15.67 -0.97
C LEU A 205 -2.21 -15.31 -1.67
N SER A 206 -2.56 -16.06 -2.72
CA SER A 206 -3.80 -15.85 -3.46
C SER A 206 -5.02 -16.21 -2.61
N ALA A 207 -4.98 -17.33 -1.87
CA ALA A 207 -6.02 -17.68 -0.90
C ALA A 207 -6.17 -16.59 0.19
N GLU A 208 -5.06 -16.14 0.79
CA GLU A 208 -5.08 -15.07 1.80
C GLU A 208 -5.65 -13.75 1.26
N LEU A 209 -5.32 -13.38 0.02
CA LEU A 209 -5.87 -12.18 -0.62
C LEU A 209 -7.37 -12.31 -0.86
N LEU A 210 -7.83 -13.43 -1.42
CA LEU A 210 -9.25 -13.70 -1.65
C LEU A 210 -10.01 -13.69 -0.31
N GLY A 211 -9.46 -14.32 0.73
CA GLY A 211 -10.03 -14.33 2.07
C GLY A 211 -10.23 -12.94 2.68
N ARG A 212 -9.35 -11.99 2.37
CA ARG A 212 -9.48 -10.58 2.80
C ARG A 212 -10.50 -9.81 1.96
N GLU A 213 -10.43 -9.96 0.64
CA GLU A 213 -11.04 -8.98 -0.28
C GLU A 213 -12.20 -9.51 -1.14
N ALA A 214 -12.21 -10.80 -1.47
CA ALA A 214 -13.15 -11.36 -2.45
C ALA A 214 -14.62 -11.37 -2.01
N ARG A 215 -15.55 -11.17 -2.95
CA ARG A 215 -17.00 -11.17 -2.67
C ARG A 215 -17.81 -11.92 -3.72
N SER A 216 -17.19 -12.83 -4.45
CA SER A 216 -17.85 -13.63 -5.48
C SER A 216 -18.03 -15.09 -5.07
N GLN A 217 -19.01 -15.73 -5.70
CA GLN A 217 -19.20 -17.17 -5.59
C GLN A 217 -18.02 -17.94 -6.18
N GLU A 218 -17.45 -17.44 -7.29
CA GLU A 218 -16.30 -18.06 -7.96
C GLU A 218 -15.09 -18.16 -7.02
N ALA A 219 -14.78 -17.08 -6.29
CA ALA A 219 -13.70 -17.09 -5.30
C ALA A 219 -13.96 -18.06 -4.15
N LEU A 220 -15.22 -18.17 -3.69
CA LEU A 220 -15.61 -19.14 -2.67
C LEU A 220 -15.41 -20.57 -3.15
N ASP A 221 -15.87 -20.89 -4.37
CA ASP A 221 -15.74 -22.23 -4.96
C ASP A 221 -14.27 -22.62 -5.14
N ALA A 222 -13.43 -21.67 -5.59
CA ALA A 222 -12.00 -21.87 -5.72
C ALA A 222 -11.32 -22.15 -4.37
N ALA A 223 -11.65 -21.39 -3.32
CA ALA A 223 -11.14 -21.60 -1.97
C ALA A 223 -11.57 -22.95 -1.38
N LEU A 224 -12.85 -23.33 -1.56
CA LEU A 224 -13.36 -24.64 -1.15
C LEU A 224 -12.69 -25.79 -1.90
N ALA A 225 -12.36 -25.62 -3.19
CA ALA A 225 -11.63 -26.63 -3.94
C ALA A 225 -10.19 -26.79 -3.44
N ALA A 226 -9.51 -25.68 -3.12
CA ALA A 226 -8.14 -25.69 -2.61
C ALA A 226 -8.01 -26.20 -1.17
N SER A 227 -9.06 -26.06 -0.34
CA SER A 227 -9.07 -26.61 1.03
C SER A 227 -9.19 -28.13 1.08
N LYS A 228 -9.64 -28.78 -0.01
CA LYS A 228 -9.78 -30.24 -0.09
C LYS A 228 -8.41 -30.92 -0.15
N ARG A 229 -8.30 -32.09 0.47
CA ARG A 229 -7.11 -32.95 0.39
C ARG A 229 -6.93 -33.46 -1.05
N ARG A 230 -5.82 -33.06 -1.67
CA ARG A 230 -5.37 -33.46 -3.01
C ARG A 230 -3.84 -33.62 -3.00
N PRO A 231 -3.25 -34.44 -3.89
CA PRO A 231 -1.81 -34.63 -3.96
C PRO A 231 -1.01 -33.33 -4.17
N TRP A 232 -1.60 -32.35 -4.85
CA TRP A 232 -1.00 -31.06 -5.17
C TRP A 232 -1.42 -29.92 -4.23
N ASN A 233 -2.15 -30.20 -3.14
CA ASN A 233 -2.47 -29.18 -2.13
C ASN A 233 -1.65 -29.46 -0.87
N SER A 234 -0.77 -28.56 -0.47
CA SER A 234 -0.05 -28.65 0.80
C SER A 234 -0.99 -28.46 2.00
N GLN A 235 -0.51 -28.77 3.21
CA GLN A 235 -1.27 -28.44 4.43
C GLN A 235 -1.43 -26.92 4.59
N ALA A 236 -0.35 -26.16 4.39
CA ALA A 236 -0.37 -24.70 4.49
C ALA A 236 -1.39 -24.06 3.53
N LEU A 237 -1.46 -24.54 2.28
CA LEU A 237 -2.46 -24.07 1.33
C LEU A 237 -3.88 -24.41 1.78
N ARG A 238 -4.12 -25.63 2.28
CA ARG A 238 -5.45 -26.01 2.76
C ARG A 238 -5.92 -25.15 3.92
N ASP A 239 -5.03 -24.84 4.86
CA ASP A 239 -5.34 -24.00 6.02
C ASP A 239 -5.68 -22.57 5.58
N ALA A 240 -4.86 -21.97 4.70
CA ALA A 240 -5.12 -20.66 4.13
C ALA A 240 -6.42 -20.62 3.32
N ALA A 241 -6.67 -21.64 2.49
CA ALA A 241 -7.88 -21.75 1.69
C ALA A 241 -9.14 -21.98 2.52
N SER A 242 -9.06 -22.73 3.63
CA SER A 242 -10.18 -22.91 4.56
C SER A 242 -10.55 -21.59 5.23
N ALA A 243 -9.56 -20.87 5.77
CA ALA A 243 -9.78 -19.55 6.37
C ALA A 243 -10.35 -18.55 5.35
N ALA A 244 -9.85 -18.58 4.11
CA ALA A 244 -10.36 -17.75 3.03
C ALA A 244 -11.82 -18.07 2.69
N ALA A 245 -12.16 -19.36 2.54
CA ALA A 245 -13.52 -19.79 2.27
C ALA A 245 -14.48 -19.30 3.35
N GLU A 246 -14.14 -19.47 4.63
CA GLU A 246 -14.96 -19.00 5.75
C GLU A 246 -15.20 -17.49 5.70
N ALA A 247 -14.15 -16.70 5.46
CA ALA A 247 -14.25 -15.26 5.35
C ALA A 247 -15.09 -14.80 4.14
N ILE A 248 -14.99 -15.48 3.00
CA ILE A 248 -15.80 -15.18 1.80
C ILE A 248 -17.26 -15.58 2.04
N ALA A 249 -17.51 -16.77 2.58
CA ALA A 249 -18.86 -17.24 2.90
C ALA A 249 -19.56 -16.30 3.88
N GLY A 250 -18.86 -15.84 4.92
CA GLY A 250 -19.38 -14.85 5.88
C GLY A 250 -19.80 -13.55 5.20
N ARG A 251 -19.01 -13.05 4.23
CA ARG A 251 -19.34 -11.85 3.44
C ARG A 251 -20.50 -12.07 2.45
N LEU A 252 -20.70 -13.29 1.98
CA LEU A 252 -21.81 -13.68 1.12
C LEU A 252 -23.10 -14.05 1.90
N GLY A 253 -23.05 -14.06 3.24
CA GLY A 253 -24.17 -14.52 4.07
C GLY A 253 -24.42 -16.02 3.99
N LYS A 254 -23.42 -16.81 3.56
CA LYS A 254 -23.47 -18.27 3.47
C LYS A 254 -22.82 -18.91 4.69
N ARG A 255 -23.25 -20.13 5.04
CA ARG A 255 -22.54 -20.98 5.99
C ARG A 255 -21.86 -22.11 5.24
N ILE A 256 -20.60 -22.37 5.57
CA ILE A 256 -19.89 -23.54 5.07
C ILE A 256 -20.37 -24.72 5.91
N SER A 257 -21.06 -25.66 5.28
CA SER A 257 -21.40 -26.94 5.91
C SER A 257 -20.10 -27.67 6.26
N THR A 258 -20.03 -28.29 7.44
CA THR A 258 -18.86 -29.07 7.92
C THR A 258 -18.50 -30.25 7.02
N VAL A 259 -19.36 -30.57 6.05
CA VAL A 259 -19.11 -31.45 4.91
C VAL A 259 -19.04 -30.51 3.71
N GLY A 260 -17.87 -30.35 3.08
CA GLY A 260 -17.53 -29.29 2.11
C GLY A 260 -18.33 -29.21 0.80
N ASP A 261 -19.66 -29.16 0.92
CA ASP A 261 -20.68 -28.88 -0.06
C ASP A 261 -21.53 -27.73 0.49
N LEU A 262 -21.70 -26.69 -0.33
CA LEU A 262 -22.65 -25.61 -0.06
C LEU A 262 -24.08 -26.17 -0.14
N PRO A 263 -25.02 -25.70 0.69
CA PRO A 263 -26.43 -26.05 0.53
C PRO A 263 -26.99 -25.55 -0.81
#